data_AF-A0A3Q1CFX8-F1
#
_entry.id   AF-A0A3Q1CFX8-F1
#
_cell.length_a   1.000
_cell.length_b   1.000
_cell.length_c   1.000
_cell.angle_alpha   90.00
_cell.angle_beta   90.00
_cell.angle_gamma   90.00
#
_symmetry.space_group_name_H-M   'P 1'
#
loop_
_entity.id
_entity.type
_entity.pdbx_description
1 polymer ?
#
loop_
_entity_poly.entity_id
_entity_poly.type
_entity_poly.pdbx_seq_one_letter_code
_entity_poly.pdbx_strand_id
1 'polypeptide(L)'
;LMKCWRDCSPFSMQIGSIETQSTSSEELVPSPPSPPPPPRVYKPCFVCQDKSSGYHYGVSACEGCKGFFRRSIQKNMVYTCHRDKNCIINKVTRNRCQYCRLQKCFGVGMSKESVRNDRNKKKKESPKPELAESYELTAELETIIEKIRKAHQETFPSLCQLGKYTTNSSADHRVRLDLGLWDKFSELATKCIIKIVEFAKRVPGFTGLTIADQITLLKAACLDILILRICTRYTPDQDTMTFSDGLTLNRTQMHNAGFGPLTDLVFTFANQLLPIEMDDTETGLLSAICLISGDRQDLEEPSKVDQLQEPLLEALKIYVRKRRPSKPHMFPKTLMKITDLRSISAKGAERVISLKMEIPGSMPPLIQEMLENSEGQDEQPGKAPTPYNPPTPTPSLGITLSLYPRPSFLSRFPKFTP
;
A
#
# COMPACT_ATOMS: atom_id res chain seq x y z
N LEU A 1 4.55 28.39 -0.66
CA LEU A 1 4.41 27.47 0.49
C LEU A 1 5.60 27.57 1.47
N MET A 2 6.06 28.80 1.76
CA MET A 2 6.92 29.11 2.90
C MET A 2 6.25 30.27 3.66
N LYS A 3 5.55 29.92 4.74
CA LYS A 3 5.17 30.74 5.91
C LYS A 3 4.10 29.96 6.67
N CYS A 4 4.54 29.12 7.60
CA CYS A 4 3.83 28.68 8.81
C CYS A 4 4.74 27.66 9.51
N TRP A 5 5.77 28.18 10.17
CA TRP A 5 6.57 27.41 11.12
C TRP A 5 7.01 28.38 12.22
N ARG A 6 6.16 28.53 13.23
CA ARG A 6 6.53 28.79 14.62
C ARG A 6 5.27 28.64 15.48
N ASP A 7 5.49 27.99 16.62
CA ASP A 7 4.64 27.94 17.81
C ASP A 7 3.53 26.89 17.85
N CYS A 8 3.86 25.72 18.43
CA CYS A 8 3.10 25.10 19.53
C CYS A 8 3.80 23.83 20.03
N SER A 9 4.44 23.94 21.20
CA SER A 9 4.59 22.85 22.18
C SER A 9 3.69 23.19 23.38
N PRO A 10 3.51 22.29 24.36
CA PRO A 10 2.26 21.55 24.56
C PRO A 10 1.44 22.14 25.70
N PHE A 11 0.13 22.33 25.49
CA PHE A 11 -0.76 22.71 26.58
C PHE A 11 -1.11 21.46 27.41
N SER A 12 -0.46 21.37 28.56
CA SER A 12 -0.85 20.55 29.70
C SER A 12 -2.17 21.09 30.26
N MET A 13 -3.26 20.34 30.16
CA MET A 13 -4.48 20.66 30.92
C MET A 13 -4.30 20.21 32.37
N GLN A 14 -3.82 21.12 33.21
CA GLN A 14 -4.07 21.10 34.64
C GLN A 14 -5.51 21.57 34.88
N ILE A 15 -6.31 20.69 35.47
CA ILE A 15 -7.67 20.99 35.95
C ILE A 15 -7.52 21.86 37.20
N GLY A 16 -7.88 23.13 37.07
CA GLY A 16 -8.01 24.07 38.19
C GLY A 16 -9.32 23.83 38.94
N SER A 17 -9.21 23.74 40.26
CA SER A 17 -10.28 23.76 41.24
C SER A 17 -11.09 25.05 41.16
N ILE A 18 -12.39 24.94 40.92
CA ILE A 18 -13.36 26.03 41.11
C ILE A 18 -14.27 25.63 42.28
N GLU A 19 -14.15 26.37 43.38
CA GLU A 19 -15.06 26.30 44.52
C GLU A 19 -16.40 26.94 44.14
N THR A 20 -17.47 26.15 44.23
CA THR A 20 -18.83 26.67 44.36
C THR A 20 -19.43 26.10 45.63
N GLN A 21 -19.49 26.95 46.67
CA GLN A 21 -20.22 26.69 47.90
C GLN A 21 -21.73 26.66 47.59
N SER A 22 -22.40 25.57 47.93
CA SER A 22 -23.84 25.54 48.20
C SER A 22 -24.15 24.39 49.15
N THR A 23 -25.08 24.67 50.04
CA THR A 23 -25.29 24.09 51.37
C THR A 23 -26.06 22.75 51.36
N SER A 24 -25.63 21.81 52.21
CA SER A 24 -26.42 20.97 53.15
C SER A 24 -27.94 20.87 52.92
N SER A 25 -28.66 19.75 53.02
CA SER A 25 -28.47 18.33 53.39
C SER A 25 -29.84 17.65 53.12
N GLU A 26 -29.91 16.36 52.75
CA GLU A 26 -30.98 15.42 53.17
C GLU A 26 -30.75 14.00 52.62
N GLU A 27 -31.25 13.01 53.35
CA GLU A 27 -30.84 11.59 53.39
C GLU A 27 -31.31 10.72 52.21
N LEU A 28 -30.50 9.72 51.84
CA LEU A 28 -30.79 8.70 50.81
C LEU A 28 -31.23 7.38 51.46
N VAL A 29 -32.48 6.97 51.19
CA VAL A 29 -32.99 5.61 51.50
C VAL A 29 -32.84 4.71 50.26
N PRO A 30 -32.35 3.46 50.35
CA PRO A 30 -32.25 2.57 49.19
C PRO A 30 -33.55 1.82 48.92
N SER A 31 -34.05 1.90 47.69
CA SER A 31 -35.18 1.10 47.17
C SER A 31 -34.76 -0.36 46.84
N PRO A 32 -35.66 -1.36 46.99
CA PRO A 32 -35.32 -2.77 46.81
C PRO A 32 -35.08 -3.16 45.33
N PRO A 33 -34.27 -4.21 45.07
CA PRO A 33 -33.90 -4.62 43.71
C PRO A 33 -35.07 -5.24 42.94
N SER A 34 -35.20 -4.86 41.67
CA SER A 34 -36.20 -5.39 40.73
C SER A 34 -35.92 -6.86 40.36
N PRO A 35 -36.96 -7.68 40.07
CA PRO A 35 -36.77 -9.08 39.68
C PRO A 35 -36.00 -9.21 38.36
N PRO A 36 -35.20 -10.28 38.19
CA PRO A 36 -34.41 -10.48 36.98
C PRO A 36 -35.33 -10.69 35.76
N PRO A 37 -35.00 -10.09 34.60
CA PRO A 37 -35.81 -10.24 33.39
C PRO A 37 -35.84 -11.70 32.92
N PRO A 38 -36.96 -12.16 32.33
CA PRO A 38 -37.09 -13.53 31.85
C PRO A 38 -36.00 -13.87 30.80
N PRO A 39 -35.57 -15.14 30.71
CA PRO A 39 -34.50 -15.54 29.83
C PRO A 39 -34.86 -15.22 28.37
N ARG A 40 -34.07 -14.34 27.74
CA ARG A 40 -34.25 -13.96 26.34
C ARG A 40 -34.09 -15.20 25.46
N VAL A 41 -35.18 -15.66 24.85
CA VAL A 41 -35.15 -16.76 23.88
C VAL A 41 -34.65 -16.21 22.55
N TYR A 42 -33.40 -16.52 22.21
CA TYR A 42 -32.82 -16.12 20.93
C TYR A 42 -33.23 -17.08 19.81
N LYS A 43 -33.46 -16.54 18.61
CA LYS A 43 -33.60 -17.34 17.38
C LYS A 43 -32.39 -18.27 17.19
N PRO A 44 -32.52 -19.44 16.55
CA PRO A 44 -31.38 -20.33 16.29
C PRO A 44 -30.29 -19.65 15.45
N CYS A 45 -29.08 -20.20 15.47
CA CYS A 45 -27.96 -19.65 14.72
C CYS A 45 -28.23 -19.69 13.21
N PHE A 46 -28.32 -18.54 12.55
CA PHE A 46 -28.64 -18.47 11.11
C PHE A 46 -27.59 -19.12 10.20
N VAL A 47 -26.36 -19.31 10.70
CA VAL A 47 -25.30 -19.99 9.94
C VAL A 47 -25.44 -21.51 9.97
N CYS A 48 -25.65 -22.12 11.13
CA CYS A 48 -25.56 -23.58 11.29
C CYS A 48 -26.74 -24.24 12.00
N GLN A 49 -27.78 -23.47 12.35
CA GLN A 49 -28.98 -23.89 13.07
C GLN A 49 -28.75 -24.48 14.47
N ASP A 50 -27.55 -24.32 15.03
CA ASP A 50 -27.25 -24.67 16.42
C ASP A 50 -27.86 -23.65 17.40
N LYS A 51 -27.89 -23.98 18.69
CA LYS A 51 -28.38 -23.09 19.74
C LYS A 51 -27.60 -21.77 19.72
N SER A 52 -28.30 -20.66 19.57
CA SER A 52 -27.70 -19.32 19.57
C SER A 52 -27.31 -18.90 20.99
N SER A 53 -26.23 -18.12 21.11
CA SER A 53 -25.83 -17.45 22.35
C SER A 53 -26.14 -15.96 22.34
N GLY A 54 -26.88 -15.47 21.33
CA GLY A 54 -27.24 -14.06 21.16
C GLY A 54 -26.92 -13.52 19.78
N TYR A 55 -26.98 -12.19 19.65
CA TYR A 55 -26.60 -11.49 18.42
C TYR A 55 -25.09 -11.21 18.43
N HIS A 56 -24.39 -11.72 17.43
CA HIS A 56 -22.95 -11.50 17.24
C HIS A 56 -22.70 -10.98 15.83
N TYR A 57 -22.03 -9.84 15.73
CA TYR A 57 -21.73 -9.18 14.45
C TYR A 57 -22.99 -8.90 13.61
N GLY A 58 -24.10 -8.56 14.26
CA GLY A 58 -25.36 -8.18 13.61
C GLY A 58 -26.40 -9.30 13.48
N VAL A 59 -26.05 -10.57 13.73
CA VAL A 59 -26.98 -11.70 13.49
C VAL A 59 -27.05 -12.68 14.66
N SER A 60 -28.16 -13.42 14.78
CA SER A 60 -28.25 -14.50 15.77
C SER A 60 -27.27 -15.63 15.44
N ALA A 61 -26.34 -15.92 16.36
CA ALA A 61 -25.27 -16.88 16.11
C ALA A 61 -24.87 -17.68 17.36
N CYS A 62 -24.38 -18.91 17.16
CA CYS A 62 -23.76 -19.70 18.22
C CYS A 62 -22.29 -19.26 18.45
N GLU A 63 -21.74 -19.58 19.63
CA GLU A 63 -20.33 -19.29 19.97
C GLU A 63 -19.34 -19.86 18.94
N GLY A 64 -19.67 -21.01 18.34
CA GLY A 64 -18.83 -21.63 17.31
C GLY A 64 -18.72 -20.78 16.04
N CYS A 65 -19.82 -20.23 15.52
CA CYS A 65 -19.81 -19.40 14.32
C CYS A 65 -19.31 -17.98 14.60
N LYS A 66 -19.61 -17.43 15.78
CA LYS A 66 -19.01 -16.17 16.28
C LYS A 66 -17.49 -16.26 16.31
N GLY A 67 -16.94 -17.27 16.98
CA GLY A 67 -15.49 -17.44 17.11
C GLY A 67 -14.80 -17.74 15.77
N PHE A 68 -15.46 -18.50 14.89
CA PHE A 68 -14.98 -18.74 13.53
C PHE A 68 -14.89 -17.43 12.74
N PHE A 69 -16.00 -16.68 12.63
CA PHE A 69 -16.05 -15.43 11.89
C PHE A 69 -15.01 -14.43 12.40
N ARG A 70 -14.92 -14.23 13.73
CA ARG A 70 -13.92 -13.36 14.34
C ARG A 70 -12.49 -13.71 13.91
N ARG A 71 -12.08 -14.98 14.00
CA ARG A 71 -10.72 -15.41 13.64
C ARG A 71 -10.46 -15.26 12.15
N SER A 72 -11.45 -15.55 11.32
CA SER A 72 -11.33 -15.42 9.86
C SER A 72 -11.14 -13.96 9.46
N ILE A 73 -11.89 -13.03 10.05
CA ILE A 73 -11.76 -11.60 9.74
C ILE A 73 -10.48 -11.01 10.32
N GLN A 74 -10.17 -11.23 11.60
CA GLN A 74 -8.99 -10.62 12.25
C GLN A 74 -7.66 -11.02 11.58
N LYS A 75 -7.59 -12.25 11.03
CA LYS A 75 -6.40 -12.76 10.35
C LYS A 75 -6.49 -12.67 8.82
N ASN A 76 -7.51 -12.00 8.28
CA ASN A 76 -7.81 -11.95 6.85
C ASN A 76 -7.77 -13.32 6.15
N MET A 77 -8.22 -14.40 6.83
CA MET A 77 -8.08 -15.78 6.36
C MET A 77 -8.74 -15.99 4.99
N VAL A 78 -8.04 -16.68 4.10
CA VAL A 78 -8.54 -17.09 2.79
C VAL A 78 -8.68 -18.61 2.77
N TYR A 79 -9.90 -19.10 2.58
CA TYR A 79 -10.23 -20.53 2.55
C TYR A 79 -10.51 -21.02 1.15
N THR A 80 -10.26 -22.31 0.91
CA THR A 80 -10.57 -22.97 -0.36
C THR A 80 -11.71 -23.98 -0.16
N CYS A 81 -12.66 -24.02 -1.08
CA CYS A 81 -13.61 -25.13 -1.17
C CYS A 81 -13.04 -26.17 -2.14
N HIS A 82 -13.06 -27.44 -1.75
CA HIS A 82 -12.63 -28.57 -2.58
C HIS A 82 -13.81 -29.33 -3.23
N ARG A 83 -14.94 -28.63 -3.39
CA ARG A 83 -16.20 -29.10 -4.01
C ARG A 83 -16.77 -27.92 -4.81
N ASP A 84 -18.08 -27.91 -5.06
CA ASP A 84 -18.75 -26.92 -5.90
C ASP A 84 -19.16 -25.62 -5.17
N LYS A 85 -18.42 -25.24 -4.11
CA LYS A 85 -18.69 -24.03 -3.31
C LYS A 85 -20.11 -23.93 -2.73
N ASN A 86 -20.83 -25.06 -2.65
CA ASN A 86 -22.23 -25.16 -2.23
C ASN A 86 -22.43 -26.09 -1.00
N CYS A 87 -21.38 -26.31 -0.19
CA CYS A 87 -21.43 -27.23 0.94
C CYS A 87 -22.51 -26.83 1.97
N ILE A 88 -23.39 -27.76 2.32
CA ILE A 88 -24.42 -27.56 3.36
C ILE A 88 -23.76 -27.35 4.73
N ILE A 89 -24.11 -26.23 5.40
CA ILE A 89 -23.62 -25.86 6.74
C ILE A 89 -24.73 -26.04 7.77
N ASN A 90 -24.57 -27.05 8.63
CA ASN A 90 -25.41 -27.31 9.80
C ASN A 90 -24.56 -27.64 11.04
N LYS A 91 -25.18 -27.94 12.18
CA LYS A 91 -24.48 -28.23 13.45
C LYS A 91 -23.39 -29.31 13.31
N VAL A 92 -23.64 -30.35 12.50
CA VAL A 92 -22.75 -31.49 12.30
C VAL A 92 -21.70 -31.20 11.22
N THR A 93 -22.09 -30.54 10.12
CA THR A 93 -21.24 -30.38 8.94
C THR A 93 -20.44 -29.09 8.90
N ARG A 94 -20.69 -28.13 9.81
CA ARG A 94 -20.10 -26.78 9.77
C ARG A 94 -18.57 -26.72 9.73
N ASN A 95 -17.86 -27.76 10.15
CA ASN A 95 -16.40 -27.80 10.11
C ASN A 95 -15.83 -28.43 8.82
N ARG A 96 -16.67 -29.05 7.98
CA ARG A 96 -16.23 -29.76 6.76
C ARG A 96 -15.71 -28.83 5.66
N CYS A 97 -16.20 -27.60 5.59
CA CYS A 97 -15.74 -26.62 4.59
C CYS A 97 -15.76 -25.21 5.19
N GLN A 98 -14.56 -24.68 5.46
CA GLN A 98 -14.38 -23.34 6.03
C GLN A 98 -14.80 -22.25 5.04
N TYR A 99 -14.53 -22.44 3.74
CA TYR A 99 -14.97 -21.52 2.69
C TYR A 99 -16.49 -21.32 2.71
N CYS A 100 -17.27 -22.40 2.55
CA CYS A 100 -18.73 -22.30 2.52
C CYS A 100 -19.30 -21.80 3.84
N ARG A 101 -18.65 -22.11 4.98
CA ARG A 101 -19.05 -21.57 6.29
C ARG A 101 -18.86 -20.06 6.36
N LEU A 102 -17.72 -19.54 5.91
CA LEU A 102 -17.44 -18.09 5.92
C LEU A 102 -18.35 -17.35 4.94
N GLN A 103 -18.55 -17.90 3.74
CA GLN A 103 -19.50 -17.36 2.76
C GLN A 103 -20.91 -17.32 3.33
N LYS A 104 -21.36 -18.37 4.03
CA LYS A 104 -22.67 -18.36 4.70
C LYS A 104 -22.74 -17.34 5.84
N CYS A 105 -21.66 -17.08 6.59
CA CYS A 105 -21.64 -16.00 7.58
C CYS A 105 -21.94 -14.64 6.93
N PHE A 106 -21.30 -14.33 5.79
CA PHE A 106 -21.59 -13.11 5.05
C PHE A 106 -23.01 -13.12 4.47
N GLY A 107 -23.43 -14.24 3.88
CA GLY A 107 -24.76 -14.38 3.27
C GLY A 107 -25.92 -14.20 4.26
N VAL A 108 -25.72 -14.48 5.55
CA VAL A 108 -26.74 -14.20 6.60
C VAL A 108 -26.62 -12.80 7.21
N GLY A 109 -25.61 -12.01 6.82
CA GLY A 109 -25.43 -10.62 7.26
C GLY A 109 -24.46 -10.39 8.43
N MET A 110 -23.50 -11.29 8.69
CA MET A 110 -22.43 -10.97 9.67
C MET A 110 -21.56 -9.82 9.17
N SER A 111 -21.50 -8.71 9.91
CA SER A 111 -20.72 -7.52 9.56
C SER A 111 -19.23 -7.71 9.89
N LYS A 112 -18.38 -7.54 8.88
CA LYS A 112 -16.90 -7.57 9.00
C LYS A 112 -16.41 -6.39 9.83
N GLU A 113 -17.03 -5.24 9.66
CA GLU A 113 -16.71 -3.94 10.27
C GLU A 113 -16.91 -3.97 11.79
N SER A 114 -17.81 -4.83 12.27
CA SER A 114 -18.08 -5.03 13.71
C SER A 114 -16.97 -5.82 14.44
N VAL A 115 -15.97 -6.35 13.73
CA VAL A 115 -14.87 -7.13 14.31
C VAL A 115 -13.70 -6.20 14.69
N ARG A 116 -13.53 -5.93 15.99
CA ARG A 116 -12.39 -5.16 16.51
C ARG A 116 -11.11 -6.01 16.57
N ASN A 117 -9.95 -5.40 16.34
CA ASN A 117 -8.62 -6.07 16.32
C ASN A 117 -7.93 -6.13 17.70
N ASP A 118 -8.67 -6.04 18.79
CA ASP A 118 -8.08 -6.02 20.13
C ASP A 118 -7.85 -7.42 20.68
N ARG A 119 -6.59 -7.87 20.64
CA ARG A 119 -5.84 -8.46 21.79
C ARG A 119 -4.53 -9.11 21.33
N ASN A 120 -3.42 -8.42 21.59
CA ASN A 120 -2.16 -9.08 21.93
C ASN A 120 -2.31 -9.67 23.34
N LYS A 121 -2.51 -10.98 23.45
CA LYS A 121 -2.31 -11.70 24.72
C LYS A 121 -1.51 -12.97 24.43
N LYS A 122 -0.21 -12.92 24.74
CA LYS A 122 0.72 -14.06 24.73
C LYS A 122 0.08 -15.22 25.49
N LYS A 123 0.00 -16.41 24.87
CA LYS A 123 -0.32 -17.64 25.62
C LYS A 123 0.55 -18.81 25.17
N LYS A 124 1.15 -19.38 26.21
CA LYS A 124 2.00 -20.56 26.40
C LYS A 124 1.57 -21.79 25.60
N GLU A 125 2.54 -22.43 24.95
CA GLU A 125 2.40 -23.60 24.09
C GLU A 125 2.37 -24.93 24.86
N SER A 126 1.80 -25.95 24.21
CA SER A 126 1.98 -27.37 24.50
C SER A 126 2.28 -28.09 23.17
N PRO A 127 3.35 -28.91 23.08
CA PRO A 127 3.77 -29.46 21.79
C PRO A 127 3.06 -30.78 21.46
N LYS A 128 2.71 -30.97 20.18
CA LYS A 128 2.52 -32.28 19.55
C LYS A 128 3.35 -32.33 18.27
N PRO A 129 4.05 -33.43 17.98
CA PRO A 129 4.95 -33.52 16.83
C PRO A 129 4.19 -34.06 15.62
N GLU A 130 4.01 -33.23 14.59
CA GLU A 130 3.83 -33.70 13.21
C GLU A 130 4.69 -32.82 12.31
N LEU A 131 5.35 -33.48 11.36
CA LEU A 131 6.40 -32.97 10.47
C LEU A 131 5.85 -31.93 9.48
N ALA A 132 5.51 -30.73 9.96
CA ALA A 132 5.25 -29.55 9.16
C ALA A 132 6.33 -28.52 9.50
N GLU A 133 6.98 -27.93 8.49
CA GLU A 133 7.78 -26.71 8.69
C GLU A 133 6.95 -25.73 9.54
N SER A 134 7.27 -25.58 10.83
CA SER A 134 6.54 -24.64 11.67
C SER A 134 7.00 -23.25 11.24
N TYR A 135 6.16 -22.56 10.46
CA TYR A 135 6.35 -21.14 10.17
C TYR A 135 6.03 -20.34 11.43
N GLU A 136 6.87 -20.49 12.46
CA GLU A 136 6.75 -19.78 13.71
C GLU A 136 7.04 -18.31 13.44
N LEU A 137 5.99 -17.52 13.54
CA LEU A 137 6.06 -16.08 13.36
C LEU A 137 6.71 -15.50 14.62
N THR A 138 8.00 -15.16 14.52
CA THR A 138 8.73 -14.53 15.62
C THR A 138 8.10 -13.18 15.97
N ALA A 139 8.22 -12.76 17.23
CA ALA A 139 7.67 -11.46 17.68
C ALA A 139 8.26 -10.28 16.90
N GLU A 140 9.50 -10.42 16.41
CA GLU A 140 10.19 -9.44 15.57
C GLU A 140 9.53 -9.35 14.20
N LEU A 141 9.29 -10.48 13.52
CA LEU A 141 8.59 -10.50 12.23
C LEU A 141 7.15 -10.01 12.35
N GLU A 142 6.43 -10.34 13.44
CA GLU A 142 5.10 -9.77 13.71
C GLU A 142 5.15 -8.24 13.77
N THR A 143 6.18 -7.70 14.41
CA THR A 143 6.37 -6.24 14.53
C THR A 143 6.64 -5.60 13.17
N ILE A 144 7.47 -6.24 12.32
CA ILE A 144 7.75 -5.76 10.97
C ILE A 144 6.47 -5.74 10.13
N ILE A 145 5.72 -6.85 10.11
CA ILE A 145 4.45 -6.97 9.37
C ILE A 145 3.49 -5.86 9.80
N GLU A 146 3.33 -5.64 11.10
CA GLU A 146 2.41 -4.63 11.63
C GLU A 146 2.84 -3.20 11.26
N LYS A 147 4.14 -2.89 11.38
CA LYS A 147 4.69 -1.58 11.00
C LYS A 147 4.49 -1.30 9.51
N ILE A 148 4.80 -2.27 8.66
CA ILE A 148 4.63 -2.13 7.20
C ILE A 148 3.15 -2.00 6.82
N ARG A 149 2.26 -2.81 7.42
CA ARG A 149 0.81 -2.71 7.19
C ARG A 149 0.30 -1.31 7.52
N LYS A 150 0.63 -0.79 8.71
CA LYS A 150 0.23 0.56 9.13
C LYS A 150 0.80 1.63 8.21
N ALA A 151 2.09 1.57 7.91
CA ALA A 151 2.74 2.51 7.01
C ALA A 151 2.06 2.54 5.63
N HIS A 152 1.71 1.38 5.08
CA HIS A 152 1.00 1.29 3.81
C HIS A 152 -0.41 1.90 3.90
N GLN A 153 -1.22 1.49 4.89
CA GLN A 153 -2.60 1.97 5.05
C GLN A 153 -2.69 3.48 5.31
N GLU A 154 -1.77 4.05 6.10
CA GLU A 154 -1.73 5.48 6.40
C GLU A 154 -1.28 6.33 5.21
N THR A 155 -0.48 5.76 4.30
CA THR A 155 0.04 6.47 3.11
C THR A 155 -0.72 6.14 1.84
N PHE A 156 -1.61 5.16 1.87
CA PHE A 156 -2.41 4.71 0.75
C PHE A 156 -3.73 4.08 1.23
N PRO A 157 -4.84 4.84 1.33
CA PRO A 157 -6.12 4.32 1.80
C PRO A 157 -6.64 3.20 0.89
N SER A 158 -7.36 2.23 1.44
CA SER A 158 -7.90 1.12 0.65
C SER A 158 -9.07 1.58 -0.23
N LEU A 159 -9.30 0.90 -1.36
CA LEU A 159 -10.33 1.27 -2.34
C LEU A 159 -11.74 1.44 -1.73
N CYS A 160 -12.09 0.64 -0.73
CA CYS A 160 -13.40 0.67 -0.07
C CYS A 160 -13.61 1.87 0.88
N GLN A 161 -12.55 2.62 1.20
CA GLN A 161 -12.60 3.77 2.09
C GLN A 161 -12.74 5.11 1.33
N LEU A 162 -12.69 5.07 0.00
CA LEU A 162 -12.71 6.26 -0.85
C LEU A 162 -14.13 6.63 -1.26
N GLY A 163 -14.46 7.92 -1.14
CA GLY A 163 -15.64 8.50 -1.79
C GLY A 163 -15.40 8.62 -3.29
N LYS A 164 -15.89 7.66 -4.07
CA LYS A 164 -15.63 7.59 -5.51
C LYS A 164 -16.47 8.61 -6.29
N TYR A 165 -15.85 9.26 -7.27
CA TYR A 165 -16.53 10.10 -8.25
C TYR A 165 -15.94 9.88 -9.65
N THR A 166 -16.71 10.20 -10.68
CA THR A 166 -16.33 10.02 -12.09
C THR A 166 -16.29 11.36 -12.82
N THR A 167 -15.61 11.39 -13.97
CA THR A 167 -15.64 12.51 -14.92
C THR A 167 -16.08 12.01 -16.29
N ASN A 168 -16.67 12.88 -17.10
CA ASN A 168 -17.07 12.60 -18.48
C ASN A 168 -16.02 13.04 -19.52
N SER A 169 -14.90 13.63 -19.10
CA SER A 169 -13.83 14.07 -20.03
C SER A 169 -13.25 12.89 -20.81
N SER A 170 -13.21 13.03 -22.14
CA SER A 170 -12.60 12.10 -23.10
C SER A 170 -12.83 10.61 -22.80
N ALA A 171 -14.08 10.23 -22.49
CA ALA A 171 -14.41 8.89 -22.02
C ALA A 171 -14.64 7.86 -23.14
N ASP A 172 -15.07 8.30 -24.32
CA ASP A 172 -15.61 7.40 -25.36
C ASP A 172 -14.55 6.78 -26.26
N HIS A 173 -13.55 7.56 -26.67
CA HIS A 173 -12.50 7.12 -27.59
C HIS A 173 -11.10 7.52 -27.11
N ARG A 174 -10.10 6.72 -27.48
CA ARG A 174 -8.69 7.01 -27.15
C ARG A 174 -8.21 8.20 -27.99
N VAL A 175 -7.65 9.20 -27.33
CA VAL A 175 -6.92 10.31 -27.93
C VAL A 175 -5.47 10.24 -27.47
N ARG A 176 -4.58 10.98 -28.13
CA ARG A 176 -3.15 10.99 -27.79
C ARG A 176 -2.91 11.42 -26.33
N LEU A 177 -3.51 12.53 -25.93
CA LEU A 177 -3.45 13.08 -24.58
C LEU A 177 -4.62 14.06 -24.38
N ASP A 178 -5.35 13.92 -23.27
CA ASP A 178 -6.29 14.92 -22.78
C ASP A 178 -5.59 15.76 -21.72
N LEU A 179 -5.39 17.05 -21.99
CA LEU A 179 -4.66 17.96 -21.12
C LEU A 179 -5.34 18.17 -19.76
N GLY A 180 -6.67 18.19 -19.71
CA GLY A 180 -7.40 18.35 -18.45
C GLY A 180 -7.28 17.11 -17.56
N LEU A 181 -7.33 15.92 -18.16
CA LEU A 181 -7.07 14.67 -17.44
C LEU A 181 -5.60 14.56 -17.01
N TRP A 182 -4.66 14.97 -17.86
CA TRP A 182 -3.23 15.03 -17.54
C TRP A 182 -2.95 15.94 -16.35
N ASP A 183 -3.54 17.14 -16.31
CA ASP A 183 -3.33 18.08 -15.20
C ASP A 183 -3.78 17.46 -13.86
N LYS A 184 -4.95 16.83 -13.84
CA LYS A 184 -5.45 16.12 -12.65
C LYS A 184 -4.58 14.91 -12.29
N PHE A 185 -4.22 14.10 -13.28
CA PHE A 185 -3.37 12.94 -13.07
C PHE A 185 -2.00 13.33 -12.51
N SER A 186 -1.36 14.33 -13.08
CA SER A 186 -0.02 14.76 -12.69
C SER A 186 0.01 15.38 -11.27
N GLU A 187 -1.05 16.10 -10.89
CA GLU A 187 -1.26 16.54 -9.51
C GLU A 187 -1.38 15.35 -8.54
N LEU A 188 -2.21 14.36 -8.89
CA LEU A 188 -2.43 13.16 -8.08
C LEU A 188 -1.18 12.27 -7.98
N ALA A 189 -0.43 12.12 -9.07
CA ALA A 189 0.83 11.41 -9.11
C ALA A 189 1.86 12.08 -8.20
N THR A 190 1.99 13.42 -8.26
CA THR A 190 2.87 14.19 -7.36
C THR A 190 2.52 13.94 -5.89
N LYS A 191 1.23 14.01 -5.54
CA LYS A 191 0.77 13.70 -4.17
C LYS A 191 1.08 12.25 -3.78
N CYS A 192 0.92 11.30 -4.70
CA CYS A 192 1.21 9.90 -4.43
C CYS A 192 2.71 9.65 -4.24
N ILE A 193 3.60 10.31 -4.99
CA ILE A 193 5.05 10.23 -4.81
C ILE A 193 5.45 10.73 -3.43
N ILE A 194 4.89 11.85 -2.95
CA ILE A 194 5.11 12.33 -1.58
C ILE A 194 4.72 11.25 -0.56
N LYS A 195 3.58 10.58 -0.79
CA LYS A 195 3.13 9.47 0.06
C LYS A 195 4.01 8.21 -0.02
N ILE A 196 4.70 7.98 -1.14
CA ILE A 196 5.69 6.91 -1.27
C ILE A 196 6.94 7.24 -0.44
N VAL A 197 7.41 8.48 -0.45
CA VAL A 197 8.53 8.91 0.41
C VAL A 197 8.15 8.80 1.90
N GLU A 198 6.93 9.21 2.26
CA GLU A 198 6.39 9.02 3.61
C GLU A 198 6.30 7.55 4.02
N PHE A 199 5.94 6.66 3.08
CA PHE A 199 5.92 5.22 3.31
C PHE A 199 7.33 4.69 3.56
N ALA A 200 8.29 5.04 2.70
CA ALA A 200 9.69 4.63 2.81
C ALA A 200 10.29 4.99 4.17
N LYS A 201 10.06 6.23 4.64
CA LYS A 201 10.52 6.68 5.97
C LYS A 201 9.95 5.85 7.15
N ARG A 202 8.83 5.15 6.95
CA ARG A 202 8.21 4.29 7.97
C ARG A 202 8.61 2.81 7.81
N VAL A 203 9.29 2.44 6.73
CA VAL A 203 9.87 1.09 6.56
C VAL A 203 11.00 0.93 7.58
N PRO A 204 10.97 -0.12 8.44
CA PRO A 204 12.01 -0.34 9.44
C PRO A 204 13.40 -0.34 8.81
N GLY A 205 14.35 0.40 9.40
CA GLY A 205 15.74 0.49 8.98
C GLY A 205 16.04 1.41 7.79
N PHE A 206 15.04 1.85 7.01
CA PHE A 206 15.26 2.68 5.82
C PHE A 206 15.95 4.01 6.14
N THR A 207 15.52 4.71 7.19
CA THR A 207 16.10 6.00 7.60
C THR A 207 17.53 5.89 8.14
N GLY A 208 18.01 4.68 8.42
CA GLY A 208 19.38 4.40 8.87
C GLY A 208 20.37 4.09 7.72
N LEU A 209 19.90 4.09 6.47
CA LEU A 209 20.74 4.05 5.28
C LEU A 209 21.31 5.43 4.98
N THR A 210 22.35 5.51 4.15
CA THR A 210 22.89 6.80 3.70
C THR A 210 21.85 7.57 2.90
N ILE A 211 21.93 8.91 2.89
CA ILE A 211 20.97 9.73 2.13
C ILE A 211 21.07 9.44 0.63
N ALA A 212 22.29 9.15 0.14
CA ALA A 212 22.51 8.74 -1.25
C ALA A 212 21.75 7.44 -1.56
N ASP A 213 21.93 6.40 -0.75
CA ASP A 213 21.23 5.12 -0.92
C ASP A 213 19.71 5.28 -0.81
N GLN A 214 19.22 6.09 0.13
CA GLN A 214 17.78 6.36 0.25
C GLN A 214 17.21 6.99 -1.04
N ILE A 215 17.94 7.93 -1.67
CA ILE A 215 17.54 8.55 -2.93
C ILE A 215 17.58 7.53 -4.07
N THR A 216 18.66 6.76 -4.18
CA THR A 216 18.85 5.73 -5.20
C THR A 216 17.71 4.71 -5.17
N LEU A 217 17.41 4.16 -3.97
CA LEU A 217 16.33 3.20 -3.77
C LEU A 217 14.95 3.78 -4.09
N LEU A 218 14.68 5.02 -3.65
CA LEU A 218 13.42 5.69 -3.92
C LEU A 218 13.23 5.95 -5.42
N LYS A 219 14.23 6.46 -6.13
CA LYS A 219 14.16 6.70 -7.57
C LYS A 219 13.92 5.39 -8.33
N ALA A 220 14.68 4.35 -8.00
CA ALA A 220 14.63 3.08 -8.69
C ALA A 220 13.32 2.30 -8.49
N ALA A 221 12.63 2.50 -7.35
CA ALA A 221 11.40 1.79 -7.01
C ALA A 221 10.12 2.63 -7.13
N CYS A 222 10.21 3.94 -7.35
CA CYS A 222 9.06 4.85 -7.30
C CYS A 222 7.95 4.40 -8.26
N LEU A 223 8.32 4.09 -9.49
CA LEU A 223 7.37 3.71 -10.52
C LEU A 223 6.75 2.31 -10.28
N ASP A 224 7.54 1.36 -9.77
CA ASP A 224 7.07 0.05 -9.33
C ASP A 224 5.95 0.21 -8.30
N ILE A 225 6.19 1.05 -7.29
CA ILE A 225 5.25 1.27 -6.19
C ILE A 225 4.00 2.01 -6.68
N LEU A 226 4.13 3.00 -7.58
CA LEU A 226 3.00 3.69 -8.21
C LEU A 226 2.11 2.72 -8.99
N ILE A 227 2.70 1.87 -9.84
CA ILE A 227 1.96 0.90 -10.66
C ILE A 227 1.30 -0.16 -9.77
N LEU A 228 2.01 -0.71 -8.79
CA LEU A 228 1.44 -1.69 -7.86
C LEU A 228 0.24 -1.08 -7.10
N ARG A 229 0.40 0.14 -6.57
CA ARG A 229 -0.67 0.85 -5.85
C ARG A 229 -1.90 1.13 -6.72
N ILE A 230 -1.74 1.60 -7.96
CA ILE A 230 -2.91 1.86 -8.80
C ILE A 230 -3.59 0.55 -9.25
N CYS A 231 -2.83 -0.54 -9.42
CA CYS A 231 -3.41 -1.84 -9.79
C CYS A 231 -4.24 -2.47 -8.65
N THR A 232 -3.91 -2.21 -7.39
CA THR A 232 -4.77 -2.61 -6.25
C THR A 232 -6.05 -1.76 -6.10
N ARG A 233 -6.22 -0.74 -6.95
CA ARG A 233 -7.42 0.10 -7.05
C ARG A 233 -8.30 -0.23 -8.26
N TYR A 234 -8.04 -1.35 -8.92
CA TYR A 234 -8.82 -1.82 -10.06
C TYR A 234 -10.17 -2.39 -9.64
N THR A 235 -11.23 -2.00 -10.36
CA THR A 235 -12.60 -2.52 -10.19
C THR A 235 -12.98 -3.32 -11.45
N PRO A 236 -12.93 -4.67 -11.41
CA PRO A 236 -13.08 -5.50 -12.62
C PRO A 236 -14.42 -5.32 -13.35
N ASP A 237 -15.53 -5.24 -12.61
CA ASP A 237 -16.88 -5.16 -13.19
C ASP A 237 -17.11 -3.89 -14.02
N GLN A 238 -16.33 -2.83 -13.75
CA GLN A 238 -16.44 -1.55 -14.44
C GLN A 238 -15.24 -1.26 -15.35
N ASP A 239 -14.20 -2.09 -15.30
CA ASP A 239 -12.91 -1.85 -15.93
C ASP A 239 -12.34 -0.44 -15.63
N THR A 240 -12.38 -0.06 -14.35
CA THR A 240 -11.96 1.25 -13.85
C THR A 240 -10.85 1.16 -12.81
N MET A 241 -10.06 2.24 -12.67
CA MET A 241 -9.10 2.43 -11.58
C MET A 241 -9.41 3.72 -10.81
N THR A 242 -9.28 3.68 -9.49
CA THR A 242 -9.61 4.81 -8.61
C THR A 242 -8.37 5.41 -7.93
N PHE A 243 -8.14 6.70 -8.15
CA PHE A 243 -7.07 7.48 -7.52
C PHE A 243 -7.39 7.83 -6.06
N SER A 244 -6.38 8.32 -5.33
CA SER A 244 -6.47 8.55 -3.88
C SER A 244 -7.44 9.65 -3.46
N ASP A 245 -7.86 10.53 -4.37
CA ASP A 245 -8.89 11.54 -4.11
C ASP A 245 -10.31 11.04 -4.41
N GLY A 246 -10.45 9.82 -4.94
CA GLY A 246 -11.72 9.24 -5.36
C GLY A 246 -12.00 9.32 -6.86
N LEU A 247 -11.18 10.03 -7.65
CA LEU A 247 -11.34 10.08 -9.10
C LEU A 247 -11.25 8.68 -9.68
N THR A 248 -12.32 8.24 -10.35
CA THR A 248 -12.41 6.92 -10.96
C THR A 248 -12.45 7.06 -12.47
N LEU A 249 -11.45 6.50 -13.13
CA LEU A 249 -11.28 6.57 -14.58
C LEU A 249 -11.43 5.18 -15.20
N ASN A 250 -12.13 5.10 -16.33
CA ASN A 250 -12.17 3.88 -17.15
C ASN A 250 -10.85 3.70 -17.93
N ARG A 251 -10.70 2.56 -18.60
CA ARG A 251 -9.51 2.26 -19.42
C ARG A 251 -9.19 3.34 -20.46
N THR A 252 -10.19 3.86 -21.17
CA THR A 252 -10.01 4.90 -22.19
C THR A 252 -9.50 6.20 -21.57
N GLN A 253 -10.06 6.62 -20.45
CA GLN A 253 -9.63 7.81 -19.72
C GLN A 253 -8.24 7.65 -19.13
N MET A 254 -7.89 6.46 -18.61
CA MET A 254 -6.54 6.17 -18.15
C MET A 254 -5.51 6.32 -19.28
N HIS A 255 -5.82 5.83 -20.48
CA HIS A 255 -5.01 6.06 -21.69
C HIS A 255 -4.84 7.55 -21.96
N ASN A 256 -5.95 8.28 -22.02
CA ASN A 256 -6.01 9.69 -22.37
C ASN A 256 -5.36 10.59 -21.30
N ALA A 257 -5.31 10.17 -20.04
CA ALA A 257 -4.67 10.87 -18.93
C ALA A 257 -3.13 10.81 -18.95
N GLY A 258 -2.54 10.10 -19.91
CA GLY A 258 -1.08 10.05 -20.11
C GLY A 258 -0.46 8.66 -20.02
N PHE A 259 -1.20 7.61 -19.66
CA PHE A 259 -0.65 6.25 -19.70
C PHE A 259 -0.33 5.81 -21.14
N GLY A 260 -1.17 6.19 -22.12
CA GLY A 260 -0.97 5.83 -23.52
C GLY A 260 -0.81 4.31 -23.71
N PRO A 261 0.24 3.84 -24.42
CA PRO A 261 0.48 2.41 -24.63
C PRO A 261 0.63 1.56 -23.35
N LEU A 262 0.97 2.17 -22.20
CA LEU A 262 1.09 1.44 -20.93
C LEU A 262 -0.26 0.97 -20.38
N THR A 263 -1.37 1.59 -20.79
CA THR A 263 -2.69 1.29 -20.24
C THR A 263 -2.98 -0.21 -20.31
N ASP A 264 -2.76 -0.84 -21.46
CA ASP A 264 -3.13 -2.25 -21.62
C ASP A 264 -2.24 -3.18 -20.78
N LEU A 265 -0.96 -2.85 -20.59
CA LEU A 265 -0.05 -3.59 -19.71
C LEU A 265 -0.43 -3.45 -18.24
N VAL A 266 -0.72 -2.22 -17.79
CA VAL A 266 -1.10 -1.94 -16.38
C VAL A 266 -2.42 -2.62 -16.02
N PHE A 267 -3.43 -2.54 -16.89
CA PHE A 267 -4.70 -3.24 -16.67
C PHE A 267 -4.56 -4.77 -16.77
N THR A 268 -3.69 -5.28 -17.64
CA THR A 268 -3.39 -6.71 -17.70
C THR A 268 -2.75 -7.17 -16.39
N PHE A 269 -1.80 -6.40 -15.85
CA PHE A 269 -1.18 -6.68 -14.57
C PHE A 269 -2.19 -6.64 -13.42
N ALA A 270 -3.07 -5.63 -13.38
CA ALA A 270 -4.16 -5.57 -12.41
C ALA A 270 -5.05 -6.82 -12.43
N ASN A 271 -5.42 -7.30 -13.63
CA ASN A 271 -6.16 -8.56 -13.78
C ASN A 271 -5.39 -9.78 -13.27
N GLN A 272 -4.06 -9.83 -13.46
CA GLN A 272 -3.22 -10.90 -12.92
C GLN A 272 -3.10 -10.88 -11.39
N LEU A 273 -3.33 -9.72 -10.74
CA LEU A 273 -3.36 -9.62 -9.28
C LEU A 273 -4.67 -10.16 -8.67
N LEU A 274 -5.79 -10.17 -9.42
CA LEU A 274 -7.09 -10.61 -8.89
C LEU A 274 -7.07 -12.03 -8.30
N PRO A 275 -6.50 -13.06 -8.97
CA PRO A 275 -6.45 -14.41 -8.42
C PRO A 275 -5.48 -14.57 -7.24
N ILE A 276 -4.62 -13.57 -7.00
CA ILE A 276 -3.70 -13.56 -5.86
C ILE A 276 -4.47 -13.18 -4.58
N GLU A 277 -5.54 -12.39 -4.71
CA GLU A 277 -6.34 -11.88 -3.59
C GLU A 277 -5.45 -11.21 -2.54
N MET A 278 -4.59 -10.29 -2.99
CA MET A 278 -3.69 -9.53 -2.12
C MET A 278 -4.46 -8.63 -1.18
N ASP A 279 -4.01 -8.53 0.07
CA ASP A 279 -4.52 -7.54 1.02
C ASP A 279 -3.51 -6.40 1.20
N ASP A 280 -3.88 -5.40 2.00
CA ASP A 280 -3.02 -4.23 2.25
C ASP A 280 -1.65 -4.62 2.84
N THR A 281 -1.61 -5.68 3.66
CA THR A 281 -0.37 -6.16 4.29
C THR A 281 0.59 -6.73 3.26
N GLU A 282 0.09 -7.62 2.38
CA GLU A 282 0.91 -8.18 1.30
C GLU A 282 1.36 -7.11 0.30
N THR A 283 0.46 -6.16 -0.01
CA THR A 283 0.79 -5.03 -0.90
C THR A 283 1.87 -4.14 -0.29
N GLY A 284 1.76 -3.84 1.02
CA GLY A 284 2.76 -3.09 1.77
C GLY A 284 4.11 -3.80 1.81
N LEU A 285 4.14 -5.09 2.12
CA LEU A 285 5.38 -5.88 2.13
C LEU A 285 6.01 -5.98 0.74
N LEU A 286 5.22 -6.22 -0.31
CA LEU A 286 5.72 -6.24 -1.68
C LEU A 286 6.26 -4.88 -2.12
N SER A 287 5.60 -3.78 -1.72
CA SER A 287 6.11 -2.41 -1.95
C SER A 287 7.44 -2.17 -1.22
N ALA A 288 7.57 -2.64 0.01
CA ALA A 288 8.81 -2.52 0.78
C ALA A 288 9.95 -3.36 0.18
N ILE A 289 9.66 -4.55 -0.33
CA ILE A 289 10.64 -5.39 -1.04
C ILE A 289 11.10 -4.71 -2.33
N CYS A 290 10.20 -4.12 -3.13
CA CYS A 290 10.57 -3.35 -4.31
C CYS A 290 11.44 -2.12 -3.98
N LEU A 291 11.16 -1.47 -2.83
CA LEU A 291 11.91 -0.31 -2.35
C LEU A 291 13.31 -0.69 -1.87
N ILE A 292 13.43 -1.67 -0.98
CA ILE A 292 14.69 -2.11 -0.40
C ILE A 292 15.25 -3.20 -1.31
N SER A 293 16.02 -2.87 -2.33
CA SER A 293 16.66 -3.87 -3.21
C SER A 293 18.14 -3.57 -3.36
N GLY A 294 19.03 -4.52 -3.02
CA GLY A 294 20.48 -4.32 -3.13
C GLY A 294 21.03 -4.43 -4.55
N ASP A 295 20.18 -4.77 -5.53
CA ASP A 295 20.53 -4.87 -6.96
C ASP A 295 20.48 -3.52 -7.70
N ARG A 296 20.26 -2.39 -7.00
CA ARG A 296 20.27 -1.06 -7.61
C ARG A 296 21.71 -0.61 -7.86
N GLN A 297 21.91 0.03 -9.02
CA GLN A 297 23.19 0.68 -9.35
C GLN A 297 23.44 1.86 -8.40
N ASP A 298 24.70 2.24 -8.21
CA ASP A 298 25.13 3.39 -7.40
C ASP A 298 24.76 3.34 -5.91
N LEU A 299 24.58 2.15 -5.33
CA LEU A 299 24.50 1.99 -3.88
C LEU A 299 25.89 2.05 -3.23
N GLU A 300 26.01 2.82 -2.16
CA GLU A 300 27.18 2.90 -1.30
C GLU A 300 27.28 1.66 -0.38
N GLU A 301 26.16 1.21 0.18
CA GLU A 301 26.09 0.06 1.10
C GLU A 301 25.17 -1.08 0.60
N PRO A 302 25.37 -1.69 -0.58
CA PRO A 302 24.44 -2.68 -1.15
C PRO A 302 24.21 -3.90 -0.25
N SER A 303 25.27 -4.41 0.40
CA SER A 303 25.15 -5.55 1.33
C SER A 303 24.25 -5.26 2.54
N LYS A 304 24.21 -4.01 3.00
CA LYS A 304 23.35 -3.57 4.11
C LYS A 304 21.89 -3.46 3.66
N VAL A 305 21.66 -3.07 2.42
CA VAL A 305 20.33 -3.05 1.79
C VAL A 305 19.79 -4.49 1.66
N ASP A 306 20.61 -5.44 1.23
CA ASP A 306 20.21 -6.86 1.14
C ASP A 306 19.84 -7.43 2.52
N GLN A 307 20.69 -7.20 3.54
CA GLN A 307 20.39 -7.59 4.92
C GLN A 307 19.09 -6.97 5.45
N LEU A 308 18.74 -5.76 4.99
CA LEU A 308 17.49 -5.10 5.34
C LEU A 308 16.27 -5.68 4.61
N GLN A 309 16.46 -6.23 3.40
CA GLN A 309 15.40 -6.85 2.60
C GLN A 309 15.02 -8.25 3.11
N GLU A 310 15.99 -9.04 3.58
CA GLU A 310 15.79 -10.41 4.07
C GLU A 310 14.59 -10.57 5.04
N PRO A 311 14.47 -9.79 6.13
CA PRO A 311 13.34 -9.94 7.05
C PRO A 311 11.99 -9.54 6.43
N LEU A 312 11.98 -8.69 5.38
CA LEU A 312 10.75 -8.35 4.65
C LEU A 312 10.27 -9.53 3.79
N LEU A 313 11.19 -10.23 3.14
CA LEU A 313 10.91 -11.44 2.35
C LEU A 313 10.38 -12.57 3.25
N GLU A 314 11.01 -12.82 4.39
CA GLU A 314 10.55 -13.85 5.34
C GLU A 314 9.21 -13.46 5.97
N ALA A 315 9.00 -12.18 6.31
CA ALA A 315 7.72 -11.67 6.76
C ALA A 315 6.60 -11.92 5.75
N LEU A 316 6.83 -11.62 4.46
CA LEU A 316 5.87 -11.89 3.38
C LEU A 316 5.57 -13.38 3.26
N LYS A 317 6.60 -14.23 3.25
CA LYS A 317 6.46 -15.69 3.16
C LYS A 317 5.59 -16.26 4.26
N ILE A 318 5.89 -15.94 5.52
CA ILE A 318 5.12 -16.46 6.66
C ILE A 318 3.70 -15.91 6.63
N TYR A 319 3.53 -14.61 6.35
CA TYR A 319 2.20 -13.99 6.31
C TYR A 319 1.29 -14.62 5.25
N VAL A 320 1.79 -14.78 4.03
CA VAL A 320 1.04 -15.40 2.91
C VAL A 320 0.63 -16.84 3.27
N ARG A 321 1.56 -17.64 3.78
CA ARG A 321 1.31 -19.06 4.15
C ARG A 321 0.34 -19.18 5.32
N LYS A 322 0.43 -18.30 6.31
CA LYS A 322 -0.49 -18.26 7.46
C LYS A 322 -1.91 -17.87 7.05
N ARG A 323 -2.04 -16.94 6.09
CA ARG A 323 -3.35 -16.50 5.57
C ARG A 323 -3.99 -17.51 4.63
N ARG A 324 -3.18 -18.27 3.88
CA ARG A 324 -3.59 -19.30 2.93
C ARG A 324 -2.95 -20.67 3.24
N PRO A 325 -3.31 -21.36 4.35
CA PRO A 325 -2.68 -22.64 4.72
C PRO A 325 -2.82 -23.74 3.65
N SER A 326 -3.88 -23.70 2.84
CA SER A 326 -4.13 -24.66 1.76
C SER A 326 -3.45 -24.30 0.43
N LYS A 327 -2.78 -23.16 0.32
CA LYS A 327 -2.13 -22.68 -0.92
C LYS A 327 -0.73 -22.12 -0.64
N PRO A 328 0.24 -22.94 -0.21
CA PRO A 328 1.60 -22.49 0.13
C PRO A 328 2.38 -21.92 -1.07
N HIS A 329 2.03 -22.30 -2.30
CA HIS A 329 2.58 -21.79 -3.55
C HIS A 329 2.21 -20.33 -3.85
N MET A 330 1.32 -19.72 -3.06
CA MET A 330 0.94 -18.31 -3.26
C MET A 330 2.07 -17.34 -2.94
N PHE A 331 2.99 -17.68 -2.01
CA PHE A 331 4.15 -16.84 -1.73
C PHE A 331 5.04 -16.61 -2.96
N PRO A 332 5.59 -17.66 -3.60
CA PRO A 332 6.41 -17.46 -4.80
C PRO A 332 5.60 -16.83 -5.94
N LYS A 333 4.31 -17.17 -6.09
CA LYS A 333 3.43 -16.55 -7.09
C LYS A 333 3.28 -15.04 -6.89
N THR A 334 3.11 -14.58 -5.65
CA THR A 334 3.06 -13.14 -5.30
C THR A 334 4.41 -12.48 -5.54
N LEU A 335 5.51 -13.11 -5.11
CA LEU A 335 6.85 -12.54 -5.27
C LEU A 335 7.24 -12.36 -6.74
N MET A 336 6.90 -13.32 -7.60
CA MET A 336 7.17 -13.26 -9.04
C MET A 336 6.40 -12.14 -9.78
N LYS A 337 5.39 -11.52 -9.16
CA LYS A 337 4.77 -10.31 -9.74
C LYS A 337 5.74 -9.13 -9.80
N ILE A 338 6.81 -9.13 -9.00
CA ILE A 338 7.87 -8.12 -9.10
C ILE A 338 8.54 -8.15 -10.48
N THR A 339 8.74 -9.33 -11.07
CA THR A 339 9.36 -9.46 -12.40
C THR A 339 8.53 -8.76 -13.48
N ASP A 340 7.21 -9.00 -13.49
CA ASP A 340 6.31 -8.33 -14.43
C ASP A 340 6.26 -6.82 -14.15
N LEU A 341 6.21 -6.44 -12.87
CA LEU A 341 6.17 -5.04 -12.44
C LEU A 341 7.40 -4.27 -12.94
N ARG A 342 8.60 -4.82 -12.77
CA ARG A 342 9.86 -4.21 -13.26
C ARG A 342 9.82 -4.00 -14.79
N SER A 343 9.26 -4.96 -15.55
CA SER A 343 9.11 -4.81 -17.00
C SER A 343 8.14 -3.68 -17.38
N ILE A 344 7.03 -3.54 -16.64
CA ILE A 344 6.06 -2.45 -16.87
C ILE A 344 6.67 -1.10 -16.48
N SER A 345 7.39 -1.02 -15.36
CA SER A 345 8.06 0.20 -14.92
C SER A 345 9.16 0.67 -15.88
N ALA A 346 9.91 -0.25 -16.50
CA ALA A 346 10.90 0.12 -17.53
C ALA A 346 10.25 0.87 -18.71
N LYS A 347 9.17 0.30 -19.26
CA LYS A 347 8.34 0.98 -20.29
C LYS A 347 7.68 2.25 -19.74
N GLY A 348 7.38 2.24 -18.45
CA GLY A 348 6.94 3.38 -17.65
C GLY A 348 7.86 4.58 -17.76
N ALA A 349 9.15 4.38 -17.52
CA ALA A 349 10.17 5.41 -17.60
C ALA A 349 10.29 5.98 -19.03
N GLU A 350 10.26 5.13 -20.05
CA GLU A 350 10.22 5.54 -21.46
C GLU A 350 9.00 6.41 -21.79
N ARG A 351 7.84 6.06 -21.21
CA ARG A 351 6.61 6.86 -21.38
C ARG A 351 6.72 8.24 -20.75
N VAL A 352 7.37 8.37 -19.59
CA VAL A 352 7.61 9.67 -18.94
C VAL A 352 8.41 10.60 -19.86
N ILE A 353 9.43 10.08 -20.55
CA ILE A 353 10.22 10.83 -21.54
C ILE A 353 9.33 11.24 -22.72
N SER A 354 8.56 10.29 -23.27
CA SER A 354 7.66 10.55 -24.40
C SER A 354 6.59 11.61 -24.07
N LEU A 355 6.08 11.62 -22.83
CA LEU A 355 5.09 12.59 -22.36
C LEU A 355 5.62 14.03 -22.40
N LYS A 356 6.92 14.25 -22.16
CA LYS A 356 7.51 15.59 -22.19
C LYS A 356 7.36 16.28 -23.54
N MET A 357 7.31 15.51 -24.63
CA MET A 357 7.13 16.03 -25.99
C MET A 357 5.66 16.26 -26.35
N GLU A 358 4.73 15.74 -25.54
CA GLU A 358 3.28 15.81 -25.79
C GLU A 358 2.60 16.90 -24.97
N ILE A 359 3.15 17.24 -23.81
CA ILE A 359 2.64 18.31 -22.96
C ILE A 359 3.12 19.67 -23.48
N PRO A 360 2.26 20.70 -23.51
CA PRO A 360 2.66 22.05 -23.92
C PRO A 360 3.54 22.77 -22.89
N GLY A 361 3.55 22.29 -21.63
CA GLY A 361 4.32 22.84 -20.52
C GLY A 361 5.51 21.96 -20.10
N SER A 362 6.01 22.18 -18.89
CA SER A 362 7.05 21.32 -18.30
C SER A 362 6.45 20.20 -17.45
N MET A 363 7.18 19.09 -17.35
CA MET A 363 6.85 18.01 -16.42
C MET A 363 6.88 18.55 -14.99
N PRO A 364 5.92 18.17 -14.10
CA PRO A 364 5.99 18.57 -12.71
C PRO A 364 7.32 18.18 -12.07
N PRO A 365 7.98 19.07 -11.29
CA PRO A 365 9.37 18.89 -10.89
C PRO A 365 9.63 17.57 -10.16
N LEU A 366 8.73 17.15 -9.27
CA LEU A 366 8.91 15.93 -8.50
C LEU A 366 8.75 14.67 -9.36
N ILE A 367 7.83 14.69 -10.34
CA ILE A 367 7.66 13.58 -11.30
C ILE A 367 8.93 13.46 -12.14
N GLN A 368 9.45 14.59 -12.62
CA GLN A 368 10.70 14.61 -13.37
C GLN A 368 11.87 14.08 -12.52
N GLU A 369 12.06 14.61 -11.33
CA GLU A 369 13.18 14.26 -10.44
C GLU A 369 13.18 12.78 -10.02
N MET A 370 11.99 12.20 -9.84
CA MET A 370 11.83 10.84 -9.33
C MET A 370 11.76 9.77 -10.42
N LEU A 371 11.27 10.11 -11.61
CA LEU A 371 10.96 9.12 -12.66
C LEU A 371 11.79 9.28 -13.93
N GLU A 372 12.56 10.36 -14.07
CA GLU A 372 13.54 10.50 -15.13
C GLU A 372 14.86 9.88 -14.67
N ASN A 373 15.24 8.76 -15.29
CA ASN A 373 16.56 8.18 -15.10
C ASN A 373 17.60 9.21 -15.59
N SER A 374 18.53 9.58 -14.73
CA SER A 374 19.64 10.47 -15.08
C SER A 374 20.74 9.76 -15.89
N GLU A 375 20.47 8.53 -16.34
CA GLU A 375 21.39 7.68 -17.07
C GLU A 375 21.21 7.90 -18.58
N GLY A 376 22.22 8.46 -19.24
CA GLY A 376 22.38 8.31 -20.69
C GLY A 376 22.38 9.57 -21.57
N GLN A 377 22.77 10.75 -21.06
CA GLN A 377 23.49 11.70 -21.91
C GLN A 377 24.97 11.65 -21.54
N ASP A 378 25.65 10.61 -22.04
CA ASP A 378 27.03 10.83 -22.45
C ASP A 378 26.96 11.95 -23.50
N GLU A 379 27.43 13.14 -23.14
CA GLU A 379 28.06 14.00 -24.12
C GLU A 379 29.13 13.13 -24.80
N GLN A 380 28.81 12.57 -25.96
CA GLN A 380 29.88 12.15 -26.86
C GLN A 380 30.74 13.40 -27.07
N PRO A 381 32.04 13.40 -26.69
CA PRO A 381 32.92 14.40 -27.26
C PRO A 381 32.92 14.10 -28.75
N GLY A 382 32.32 15.01 -29.52
CA GLY A 382 32.18 14.86 -30.97
C GLY A 382 33.49 14.38 -31.55
N LYS A 383 33.44 13.27 -32.29
CA LYS A 383 34.52 12.88 -33.20
C LYS A 383 34.72 14.04 -34.17
N ALA A 384 35.71 14.88 -33.89
CA ALA A 384 36.21 15.85 -34.84
C ALA A 384 36.73 15.10 -36.07
N PRO A 385 36.43 15.55 -37.30
CA PRO A 385 37.07 15.00 -38.49
C PRO A 385 38.54 15.39 -38.48
N THR A 386 39.40 14.45 -38.89
CA THR A 386 40.85 14.64 -39.09
C THR A 386 41.16 15.86 -39.95
N PRO A 387 42.05 16.78 -39.55
CA PRO A 387 42.47 17.88 -40.41
C PRO A 387 43.71 17.51 -41.23
N TYR A 388 43.62 17.73 -42.54
CA TYR A 388 44.76 17.89 -43.45
C TYR A 388 45.44 19.24 -43.16
N ASN A 389 46.75 19.25 -42.94
CA ASN A 389 47.58 20.48 -42.88
C ASN A 389 47.94 20.93 -44.32
N PRO A 390 48.08 22.25 -44.61
CA PRO A 390 49.38 22.94 -44.39
C PRO A 390 49.23 24.46 -44.05
N PRO A 391 50.29 25.30 -44.13
CA PRO A 391 51.12 25.80 -43.03
C PRO A 391 50.85 27.26 -42.57
N THR A 392 51.42 27.61 -41.40
CA THR A 392 51.48 28.89 -40.64
C THR A 392 52.09 30.10 -41.37
N PRO A 393 52.17 31.38 -40.83
CA PRO A 393 51.86 31.91 -39.47
C PRO A 393 51.17 33.31 -39.38
N THR A 394 50.69 33.71 -38.18
CA THR A 394 50.87 35.02 -37.45
C THR A 394 49.68 35.39 -36.51
N PRO A 395 49.87 36.21 -35.45
CA PRO A 395 49.20 36.01 -34.16
C PRO A 395 48.14 37.07 -33.78
N SER A 396 47.51 36.82 -32.62
CA SER A 396 46.75 37.73 -31.72
C SER A 396 45.23 37.87 -31.94
N LEU A 397 44.43 37.42 -30.97
CA LEU A 397 43.88 38.25 -29.88
C LEU A 397 43.16 37.33 -28.88
N GLY A 398 43.40 37.55 -27.59
CA GLY A 398 42.70 36.84 -26.51
C GLY A 398 41.28 37.37 -26.32
N ILE A 399 40.40 36.54 -25.74
CA ILE A 399 39.28 36.94 -24.89
C ILE A 399 39.02 35.80 -23.89
N THR A 400 38.84 36.24 -22.65
CA THR A 400 38.58 35.55 -21.38
C THR A 400 37.29 34.71 -21.38
N LEU A 401 37.37 33.46 -20.88
CA LEU A 401 36.20 32.67 -20.49
C LEU A 401 35.82 32.99 -19.04
N SER A 402 34.62 33.54 -18.86
CA SER A 402 33.95 33.70 -17.57
C SER A 402 33.37 32.35 -17.13
N LEU A 403 33.85 31.83 -15.99
CA LEU A 403 33.20 30.73 -15.28
C LEU A 403 31.93 31.23 -14.60
N TYR A 404 30.77 30.75 -15.03
CA TYR A 404 29.56 30.76 -14.20
C TYR A 404 29.44 29.43 -13.44
N PRO A 405 29.25 29.44 -12.10
CA PRO A 405 29.06 28.23 -11.32
C PRO A 405 27.65 27.64 -11.52
N ARG A 406 27.59 26.32 -11.71
CA ARG A 406 26.35 25.51 -11.66
C ARG A 406 25.72 25.61 -10.25
N PRO A 407 24.39 25.79 -10.11
CA PRO A 407 23.73 25.72 -8.80
C PRO A 407 23.70 24.29 -8.27
N SER A 408 23.94 24.16 -6.97
CA SER A 408 24.07 22.91 -6.21
C SER A 408 22.74 22.14 -6.02
N PHE A 409 22.83 20.83 -6.21
CA PHE A 409 21.75 19.82 -6.24
C PHE A 409 21.05 19.51 -4.89
N LEU A 410 21.29 20.28 -3.83
CA LEU A 410 20.90 19.92 -2.46
C LEU A 410 19.75 20.74 -1.86
N SER A 411 19.08 21.60 -2.65
CA SER A 411 18.12 22.58 -2.11
C SER A 411 16.64 22.22 -2.21
N ARG A 412 16.27 21.04 -2.74
CA ARG A 412 14.85 20.68 -3.00
C ARG A 412 14.27 19.48 -2.25
N PHE A 413 15.06 18.74 -1.47
CA PHE A 413 14.51 17.71 -0.60
C PHE A 413 13.93 18.31 0.69
N PRO A 414 12.78 17.83 1.21
CA PRO A 414 12.45 18.05 2.61
C PRO A 414 13.57 17.43 3.45
N LYS A 415 14.32 18.27 4.16
CA LYS A 415 15.52 17.90 4.93
C LYS A 415 15.31 16.57 5.65
N PHE A 416 16.11 15.58 5.28
CA PHE A 416 16.35 14.41 6.13
C PHE A 416 17.18 14.92 7.32
N THR A 417 16.52 15.32 8.39
CA THR A 417 17.18 15.48 9.69
C THR A 417 17.16 14.14 10.42
N PRO A 418 18.24 13.78 11.14
CA PRO A 418 18.35 12.52 11.88
C PRO A 418 17.25 12.32 12.92
#